data_AF-A0A9D8L622-F1
#
_entry.id   AF-A0A9D8L622-F1
#
_cell.length_a   1.000
_cell.length_b   1.000
_cell.length_c   1.000
_cell.angle_alpha   90.00
_cell.angle_beta   90.00
_cell.angle_gamma   90.00
#
_symmetry.space_group_name_H-M   'P 1'
#
loop_
_entity.id
_entity.type
_entity.pdbx_description
1 polymer ?
#
loop_
_entity_poly.entity_id
_entity_poly.type
_entity_poly.pdbx_seq_one_letter_code
_entity_poly.pdbx_strand_id
1 'polypeptide(L)' 'KVVERHILPEELSNFDECFLTGTAAEITPVSEVGQYKFKPAKGCTTLINAYTEAVTPKKVAAE' A
#
# COMPACT_ATOMS: atom_id res chain seq x y z
N LYS A 1 -0.34 -8.71 -11.58
CA LYS A 1 -1.41 -9.72 -11.41
C LYS A 1 -1.90 -9.61 -9.97
N VAL A 2 -3.20 -9.48 -9.74
CA VAL A 2 -3.80 -9.46 -8.40
C VAL A 2 -4.24 -10.88 -8.05
N VAL A 3 -4.02 -11.30 -6.80
CA VAL A 3 -4.46 -12.60 -6.29
C VAL A 3 -5.30 -12.36 -5.05
N GLU A 4 -6.60 -12.53 -5.18
CA GLU A 4 -7.55 -12.44 -4.07
C GLU A 4 -7.71 -13.83 -3.46
N ARG A 5 -7.28 -13.97 -2.20
CA ARG A 5 -7.40 -15.22 -1.45
C ARG A 5 -7.37 -14.95 0.04
N HIS A 6 -7.74 -15.96 0.81
CA HIS A 6 -7.48 -15.98 2.24
C HIS A 6 -5.96 -16.08 2.50
N ILE A 7 -5.46 -15.31 3.47
CA ILE A 7 -4.07 -15.29 3.90
C ILE A 7 -4.05 -15.68 5.38
N LEU A 8 -3.31 -16.72 5.73
CA LEU A 8 -3.13 -17.17 7.10
C LEU A 8 -1.98 -16.39 7.79
N PRO A 9 -2.02 -16.21 9.12
CA PRO A 9 -0.99 -15.45 9.84
C PRO A 9 0.44 -15.98 9.64
N GLU A 10 0.63 -17.29 9.52
CA GLU A 10 1.93 -17.93 9.29
C GLU A 10 2.53 -17.60 7.91
N GLU A 11 1.72 -17.15 6.96
CA GLU A 11 2.19 -16.73 5.64
C GLU A 11 2.79 -15.32 5.67
N LEU A 12 2.53 -14.53 6.72
CA LEU A 12 2.97 -13.14 6.82
C LEU A 12 4.49 -12.99 6.74
N SER A 13 5.24 -13.99 7.22
CA SER A 13 6.71 -14.05 7.14
C SER A 13 7.25 -14.21 5.72
N ASN A 14 6.42 -14.66 4.77
CA ASN A 14 6.82 -14.89 3.38
C ASN A 14 6.60 -13.67 2.47
N PHE A 15 5.97 -12.60 2.96
CA PHE A 15 5.74 -11.39 2.17
C PHE A 15 6.87 -10.37 2.39
N ASP A 16 7.32 -9.76 1.30
CA ASP A 16 8.36 -8.73 1.34
C ASP A 16 7.86 -7.40 1.94
N GLU A 17 6.62 -7.03 1.61
CA GLU A 17 5.99 -5.76 1.98
C GLU A 17 4.48 -5.96 2.26
N CYS A 18 3.90 -5.13 3.13
CA CYS A 18 2.46 -5.00 3.27
C CYS A 18 2.03 -3.55 3.52
N PHE A 19 0.78 -3.26 3.24
CA PHE A 19 0.19 -1.93 3.39
C PHE A 19 -1.29 -2.06 3.77
N LEU A 20 -1.81 -1.03 4.42
CA LEU A 20 -3.24 -0.85 4.66
C LEU A 20 -3.81 0.16 3.66
N THR A 21 -5.09 -0.02 3.34
CA THR A 21 -5.82 0.90 2.49
C THR A 21 -7.14 1.31 3.13
N GLY A 22 -7.58 2.54 2.86
CA GLY A 22 -8.91 3.01 3.26
C GLY A 22 -9.07 4.50 3.00
N THR A 23 -10.29 5.04 3.06
CA THR A 23 -10.53 6.45 2.74
C THR A 23 -9.66 7.42 3.54
N ALA A 24 -9.47 7.16 4.83
CA ALA A 24 -8.62 7.99 5.70
C ALA A 24 -7.14 7.57 5.71
N ALA A 25 -6.85 6.31 5.42
CA ALA A 25 -5.50 5.74 5.46
C ALA A 25 -4.79 5.78 4.10
N GLU A 26 -5.52 6.08 3.03
CA GLU A 26 -5.07 6.07 1.64
C GLU A 26 -4.35 4.76 1.29
N ILE A 27 -3.05 4.83 0.99
CA ILE A 27 -2.13 3.69 0.92
C ILE A 27 -1.07 3.92 2.00
N THR A 28 -1.16 3.21 3.12
CA THR A 28 -0.22 3.36 4.25
C THR A 28 0.66 2.12 4.39
N PRO A 29 1.98 2.22 4.21
CA PRO A 29 2.90 1.11 4.44
C PRO A 29 2.92 0.69 5.90
N VAL A 30 3.01 -0.61 6.15
CA VAL A 30 3.12 -1.17 7.50
C VAL A 30 4.54 -1.64 7.73
N SER A 31 5.13 -1.28 8.87
CA SER A 31 6.47 -1.74 9.26
C SER A 31 6.45 -2.96 10.18
N GLU A 32 5.33 -3.21 10.87
CA GLU A 32 5.21 -4.30 11.84
C GLU A 32 3.75 -4.75 12.03
N VAL A 33 3.53 -6.05 12.12
CA VAL A 33 2.26 -6.67 12.52
C VAL A 33 2.56 -7.74 13.56
N GLY A 34 2.31 -7.46 14.84
CA GLY A 34 2.66 -8.37 15.94
C GLY A 34 4.17 -8.67 15.93
N GLN A 35 4.53 -9.93 15.71
CA GLN A 35 5.94 -10.36 15.63
C GLN A 35 6.57 -10.21 14.24
N TYR A 36 5.80 -9.89 13.21
CA TYR A 36 6.26 -9.82 11.83
C TYR A 36 6.73 -8.40 11.50
N LYS A 37 7.96 -8.28 11.00
CA LYS A 37 8.55 -6.99 10.59
C LYS A 37 8.64 -6.92 9.08
N PHE A 38 8.22 -5.79 8.53
CA PHE A 38 8.22 -5.53 7.10
C PHE A 38 9.09 -4.30 6.82
N LYS A 39 9.74 -4.30 5.65
CA LYS A 39 10.49 -3.14 5.18
C LYS A 39 9.79 -2.57 3.96
N PRO A 40 9.01 -1.48 4.10
CA PRO A 40 8.47 -0.77 2.95
C PRO A 40 9.57 -0.46 1.93
N ALA A 41 9.30 -0.80 0.67
CA ALA A 41 10.22 -0.64 -0.43
C ALA A 41 9.44 -0.25 -1.70
N LYS A 42 9.86 -0.74 -2.86
CA LYS A 42 9.40 -0.26 -4.16
C LYS A 42 7.92 -0.56 -4.40
N GLY A 43 7.40 -1.66 -3.85
CA GLY A 43 5.99 -2.04 -4.01
C GLY A 43 5.06 -1.00 -3.43
N CYS A 44 5.26 -0.67 -2.15
CA CYS A 44 4.49 0.35 -1.45
C CYS A 44 4.61 1.74 -2.11
N THR A 45 5.83 2.19 -2.42
CA THR A 45 6.03 3.52 -3.06
C THR A 45 5.33 3.63 -4.41
N THR A 46 5.33 2.56 -5.21
CA THR A 46 4.65 2.55 -6.51
C THR A 46 3.14 2.77 -6.36
N LEU A 47 2.53 2.08 -5.39
CA LEU A 47 1.09 2.19 -5.13
C LEU A 47 0.70 3.55 -4.56
N ILE A 48 1.51 4.11 -3.65
CA ILE A 48 1.30 5.45 -3.11
C ILE A 48 1.28 6.48 -4.25
N ASN A 49 2.32 6.47 -5.09
CA ASN A 49 2.42 7.44 -6.19
C ASN A 49 1.25 7.31 -7.18
N ALA A 50 0.88 6.07 -7.53
CA ALA A 50 -0.24 5.81 -8.42
C ALA A 50 -1.58 6.29 -7.82
N TYR A 51 -1.80 6.06 -6.52
CA TYR A 51 -2.98 6.55 -5.83
C TYR A 51 -3.02 8.07 -5.78
N THR A 52 -1.91 8.72 -5.37
CA THR A 52 -1.79 10.18 -5.33
C THR A 52 -2.08 10.80 -6.69
N GLU A 53 -1.53 10.24 -7.78
CA GLU A 53 -1.82 10.71 -9.14
C GLU A 53 -3.30 10.56 -9.51
N ALA A 54 -3.92 9.44 -9.14
CA ALA A 54 -5.32 9.15 -9.46
C ALA A 54 -6.32 10.05 -8.72
N VAL A 55 -6.02 10.45 -7.47
CA VAL A 55 -6.96 11.22 -6.63
C VAL A 55 -6.67 12.71 -6.56
N THR A 56 -5.45 13.14 -6.93
CA THR A 56 -5.10 14.56 -6.94
C THR A 56 -5.80 15.27 -8.10
N PRO A 57 -6.64 16.29 -7.85
CA PRO A 57 -7.25 17.07 -8.92
C PRO A 57 -6.16 17.72 -9.78
N LYS A 58 -6.21 17.50 -11.09
CA LYS A 58 -5.34 18.23 -12.02
C LYS A 58 -5.76 19.70 -11.97
N LYS A 59 -4.83 20.59 -11.60
CA LYS A 59 -5.06 22.03 -11.69
C LYS A 59 -5.47 22.34 -13.13
N VAL A 60 -6.72 22.77 -13.32
CA VAL A 60 -7.12 23.42 -14.56
C VAL A 60 -6.37 24.75 -14.56
N ALA A 61 -5.52 24.98 -15.56
CA ALA A 61 -4.90 26.28 -15.75
C ALA A 61 -6.04 27.31 -15.84
N ALA A 62 -6.06 28.27 -14.92
CA ALA A 62 -7.06 29.33 -14.93
C ALA A 62 -6.93 30.12 -16.25
N GLU A 63 -8.00 30.17 -17.03
CA GLU A 63 -8.21 31.14 -18.11
C GLU A 63 -8.53 32.53 -17.53
#